data_AF-A0AAD7RIZ5-F1
#
_entry.id   AF-A0AAD7RIZ5-F1
#
_cell.length_a   1.000
_cell.length_b   1.000
_cell.length_c   1.000
_cell.angle_alpha   90.00
_cell.angle_beta   90.00
_cell.angle_gamma   90.00
#
_symmetry.space_group_name_H-M   'P 1'
#
loop_
_entity.id
_entity.type
_entity.pdbx_description
1 polymer ?
#
loop_
_entity_poly.entity_id
_entity_poly.type
_entity_poly.pdbx_seq_one_letter_code
_entity_poly.pdbx_strand_id
1 'polypeptide(L)'
;MMTNYKPELFEMMLITTNPYDFPMISQGQITVASIDDKEELVATDTAIDILGFTHDEKMGIYKLTGAVMHHGNMKFKQKQREEQAEPDGTEVQQHGTAVHQLHQ
;
A
#
# COMPACT_ATOMS: atom_id res chain seq x y z
N MET A 1 7.62 -2.08 5.67
CA MET A 1 6.21 -1.69 5.89
C MET A 1 5.36 -2.87 6.37
N MET A 2 5.28 -4.00 5.67
CA MET A 2 4.40 -5.14 6.02
C MET A 2 4.81 -5.98 7.26
N THR A 3 5.88 -5.61 7.96
CA THR A 3 6.39 -6.31 9.16
C THR A 3 5.65 -6.01 10.47
N ASN A 4 4.73 -5.04 10.48
CA ASN A 4 4.03 -4.52 11.66
C ASN A 4 4.94 -3.94 12.74
N TYR A 5 6.15 -3.51 12.35
CA TYR A 5 7.08 -2.87 13.27
C TYR A 5 6.66 -1.44 13.66
N LYS A 6 5.93 -0.77 12.76
CA LYS A 6 5.29 0.54 12.96
C LYS A 6 3.77 0.39 12.71
N PRO A 7 2.99 -0.04 13.71
CA PRO A 7 1.57 -0.35 13.55
C PRO A 7 0.72 0.82 13.02
N GLU A 8 1.10 2.05 13.36
CA GLU A 8 0.43 3.27 12.88
C GLU A 8 0.41 3.39 11.35
N LEU A 9 1.43 2.83 10.68
CA LEU A 9 1.48 2.83 9.22
C LEU A 9 0.49 1.85 8.60
N PHE A 10 0.13 0.76 9.30
CA PHE A 10 -0.86 -0.22 8.81
C PHE A 10 -2.25 0.35 8.85
N GLU A 11 -2.61 0.96 9.98
CA GLU A 11 -3.90 1.60 10.17
C GLU A 11 -4.10 2.72 9.16
N MET A 12 -3.04 3.49 8.88
CA MET A 12 -3.10 4.58 7.91
C MET A 12 -3.22 4.09 6.45
N MET A 13 -2.50 3.04 6.07
CA MET A 13 -2.50 2.52 4.70
C MET A 13 -3.62 1.49 4.44
N LEU A 14 -4.33 1.05 5.48
CA LEU A 14 -5.38 0.02 5.43
C LEU A 14 -4.87 -1.30 4.80
N ILE A 15 -3.64 -1.69 5.11
CA ILE A 15 -3.01 -2.93 4.59
C ILE A 15 -3.00 -4.05 5.63
N THR A 16 -2.79 -5.29 5.18
CA THR A 16 -2.58 -6.45 6.05
C THR A 16 -1.08 -6.75 6.22
N THR A 17 -0.74 -7.69 7.10
CA THR A 17 0.64 -8.19 7.25
C THR A 17 0.98 -9.31 6.28
N ASN A 18 0.01 -9.84 5.53
CA ASN A 18 0.23 -10.90 4.56
C ASN A 18 0.47 -10.30 3.16
N PRO A 19 1.70 -10.35 2.62
CA PRO A 19 2.03 -9.79 1.31
C PRO A 19 1.27 -10.46 0.16
N TYR A 20 0.85 -11.71 0.32
CA TYR A 20 0.05 -12.41 -0.69
C TYR A 20 -1.37 -11.86 -0.86
N ASP A 21 -1.82 -10.99 0.03
CA ASP A 21 -3.06 -10.25 -0.15
C ASP A 21 -2.92 -9.15 -1.23
N PHE A 22 -1.71 -8.88 -1.72
CA PHE A 22 -1.40 -7.81 -2.67
C PHE A 22 -0.60 -8.32 -3.90
N PRO A 23 -1.26 -8.72 -5.00
CA PRO A 23 -0.60 -9.36 -6.15
C PRO A 23 0.48 -8.53 -6.83
N MET A 24 0.45 -7.19 -6.72
CA MET A 24 1.50 -6.34 -7.30
C MET A 24 2.87 -6.53 -6.63
N ILE A 25 2.93 -7.01 -5.39
CA ILE A 25 4.18 -7.20 -4.66
C ILE A 25 4.48 -8.68 -4.36
N SER A 26 3.59 -9.60 -4.72
CA SER A 26 3.66 -11.01 -4.29
C SER A 26 3.87 -12.02 -5.42
N GLN A 27 4.28 -11.58 -6.60
CA GLN A 27 4.55 -12.48 -7.74
C GLN A 27 5.89 -13.22 -7.62
N GLY A 28 6.76 -12.79 -6.71
CA GLY A 28 8.10 -13.32 -6.53
C GLY A 28 8.44 -13.65 -5.08
N GLN A 29 9.70 -13.44 -4.72
CA GLN A 29 10.18 -13.64 -3.35
C GLN A 29 9.70 -12.51 -2.45
N ILE A 30 9.21 -12.90 -1.27
CA ILE A 30 8.68 -11.97 -0.27
C ILE A 30 9.75 -11.54 0.74
N THR A 31 10.67 -12.45 1.06
CA THR A 31 11.71 -12.24 2.06
C THR A 31 13.07 -12.60 1.47
N VAL A 32 14.12 -11.96 1.98
CA VAL A 32 15.50 -12.24 1.59
C VAL A 32 16.29 -12.49 2.87
N ALA A 33 16.95 -13.64 2.96
CA ALA A 33 17.55 -14.12 4.21
C ALA A 33 18.59 -13.17 4.84
N SER A 34 19.20 -12.29 4.05
CA SER A 34 20.21 -11.33 4.49
C SER A 34 19.65 -9.94 4.83
N ILE A 35 18.33 -9.75 4.81
CA ILE A 35 17.69 -8.44 4.97
C ILE A 35 16.72 -8.49 6.17
N ASP A 36 16.83 -7.50 7.07
CA ASP A 36 15.82 -7.25 8.10
C ASP A 36 14.95 -6.05 7.71
N ASP A 37 13.76 -6.34 7.19
CA ASP A 37 12.78 -5.33 6.75
C ASP A 37 12.32 -4.38 7.88
N LYS A 38 12.54 -4.72 9.16
CA LYS A 38 12.24 -3.84 10.29
C LYS A 38 13.31 -2.76 10.44
N GLU A 39 14.58 -3.18 10.41
CA GLU A 39 15.72 -2.25 10.47
C GLU A 39 15.73 -1.33 9.25
N GLU A 40 15.48 -1.87 8.05
CA GLU A 40 15.40 -1.10 6.81
C GLU A 40 14.26 -0.08 6.83
N LEU A 41 13.10 -0.42 7.44
CA LEU A 41 12.00 0.53 7.61
C LEU A 41 12.39 1.69 8.53
N VAL A 42 13.08 1.43 9.63
CA VAL A 42 13.56 2.48 10.55
C VAL A 42 14.60 3.36 9.88
N ALA A 43 15.56 2.75 9.17
CA ALA A 43 16.58 3.47 8.44
C ALA A 43 15.97 4.39 7.39
N THR A 44 15.00 3.88 6.61
CA THR A 44 14.28 4.66 5.60
C THR A 44 13.48 5.81 6.22
N ASP A 45 12.72 5.56 7.29
CA ASP A 45 11.95 6.58 7.99
C ASP A 45 12.84 7.70 8.56
N THR A 46 13.97 7.32 9.13
CA THR A 46 14.98 8.28 9.65
C THR A 46 15.63 9.06 8.51
N ALA A 47 15.92 8.42 7.38
CA ALA A 47 16.49 9.09 6.22
C ALA A 47 15.53 10.15 5.65
N ILE A 48 14.22 9.88 5.61
CA ILE A 48 13.21 10.85 5.19
C ILE A 48 13.24 12.10 6.09
N ASP A 49 13.35 11.91 7.41
CA ASP A 49 13.46 13.02 8.37
C ASP A 49 14.77 13.81 8.18
N ILE A 50 15.90 13.14 7.98
CA ILE A 50 17.21 13.78 7.72
C ILE A 50 17.19 14.62 6.44
N LEU A 51 16.48 14.15 5.40
CA LEU A 51 16.33 14.85 4.14
C LEU A 51 15.40 16.08 4.23
N GLY A 52 14.76 16.31 5.39
CA GLY A 52 13.99 17.50 5.67
C GLY A 52 12.53 17.45 5.23
N PHE A 53 12.00 16.26 4.95
CA PHE A 53 10.56 16.10 4.71
C PHE A 53 9.78 16.36 6.00
N THR A 54 8.65 17.05 5.86
CA THR A 54 7.71 17.22 6.96
C THR A 54 7.02 15.90 7.31
N HIS A 55 6.43 15.84 8.51
CA HIS A 55 5.64 14.68 8.91
C HIS A 55 4.52 14.36 7.91
N ASP A 56 3.81 15.38 7.43
CA ASP A 56 2.69 15.20 6.49
C ASP A 56 3.15 14.67 5.13
N GLU A 57 4.27 15.17 4.60
CA GLU A 57 4.86 14.65 3.37
C GLU A 57 5.30 13.19 3.54
N LYS A 58 5.95 12.86 4.67
CA LYS A 58 6.34 11.48 4.99
C LYS A 58 5.13 10.56 5.07
N MET A 59 4.05 10.99 5.73
CA MET A 59 2.80 10.22 5.78
C MET A 59 2.15 10.11 4.38
N GLY A 60 2.25 11.15 3.56
CA GLY A 60 1.84 11.14 2.16
C GLY A 60 2.57 10.08 1.33
N ILE A 61 3.88 9.92 1.51
CA ILE A 61 4.69 8.88 0.85
C ILE A 61 4.18 7.48 1.21
N TYR A 62 3.96 7.21 2.51
CA TYR A 62 3.43 5.91 2.94
C TYR A 62 2.02 5.66 2.40
N LYS A 63 1.12 6.65 2.49
CA LYS A 63 -0.23 6.55 1.91
C LYS A 63 -0.19 6.22 0.42
N LEU A 64 0.58 6.97 -0.37
CA LEU A 64 0.68 6.71 -1.81
C LEU A 64 1.20 5.30 -2.10
N THR A 65 2.16 4.82 -1.32
CA THR A 65 2.69 3.45 -1.46
C THR A 65 1.62 2.40 -1.17
N GLY A 66 0.85 2.57 -0.10
CA GLY A 66 -0.29 1.69 0.21
C GLY A 66 -1.40 1.76 -0.84
N ALA A 67 -1.69 2.94 -1.38
CA ALA A 67 -2.67 3.12 -2.46
C ALA A 67 -2.28 2.35 -3.73
N VAL A 68 -0.98 2.35 -4.08
CA VAL A 68 -0.48 1.52 -5.20
C VAL A 68 -0.70 0.05 -4.91
N MET A 69 -0.43 -0.44 -3.69
CA MET A 69 -0.71 -1.85 -3.34
C MET A 69 -2.19 -2.21 -3.54
N HIS A 70 -3.11 -1.39 -3.03
CA HIS A 70 -4.56 -1.58 -3.20
C HIS A 70 -4.99 -1.51 -4.67
N HIS A 71 -4.36 -0.67 -5.48
CA HIS A 71 -4.66 -0.59 -6.91
C HIS A 71 -4.46 -1.95 -7.61
N GLY A 72 -3.48 -2.74 -7.16
CA GLY A 72 -3.18 -4.06 -7.70
C GLY A 72 -4.21 -5.12 -7.34
N ASN A 73 -5.07 -4.82 -6.37
CA ASN A 73 -6.14 -5.71 -5.92
C ASN A 73 -7.45 -5.43 -6.66
N MET A 74 -7.55 -4.34 -7.42
CA MET A 74 -8.79 -4.00 -8.12
C MET A 74 -9.09 -5.04 -9.20
N LYS A 75 -10.32 -5.56 -9.16
CA LYS A 75 -10.83 -6.51 -10.14
C LYS A 75 -11.93 -5.86 -10.94
N PHE A 76 -11.96 -6.17 -12.23
CA PHE A 76 -12.97 -5.70 -13.15
C PHE A 76 -13.58 -6.90 -13.85
N LYS A 77 -14.88 -6.82 -14.12
CA LYS A 77 -15.61 -7.80 -14.93
C LYS A 77 -16.21 -7.11 -16.14
N GLN A 78 -16.48 -7.90 -17.16
CA GLN A 78 -17.21 -7.42 -18.33
C GLN A 78 -18.69 -7.26 -17.98
N LYS A 79 -19.26 -6.11 -18.31
CA LYS A 79 -20.70 -5.89 -18.18
C LYS A 79 -21.45 -6.76 -19.20
N GLN A 80 -22.56 -7.39 -18.79
CA GLN A 80 -23.26 -8.34 -19.66
C GLN A 80 -23.68 -7.70 -20.98
N ARG A 81 -23.26 -8.32 -22.10
CA ARG A 81 -23.61 -7.92 -23.48
C ARG A 81 -23.06 -6.55 -23.91
N GLU A 82 -22.08 -6.00 -23.18
CA GLU A 82 -21.35 -4.79 -23.55
C GLU A 82 -19.83 -5.07 -23.57
N GLU A 83 -19.05 -4.26 -24.30
CA GLU A 83 -17.57 -4.32 -24.28
C GLU A 83 -16.97 -3.51 -23.12
N GLN A 84 -17.80 -2.88 -22.29
CA GLN A 84 -17.37 -2.06 -21.15
C GLN A 84 -17.07 -2.91 -19.91
N ALA A 85 -16.00 -2.56 -19.20
CA ALA A 85 -15.68 -3.12 -17.89
C ALA A 85 -16.41 -2.38 -16.75
N GLU A 86 -16.81 -3.11 -15.72
CA GLU A 86 -17.32 -2.59 -14.46
C GLU A 86 -16.52 -3.17 -13.27
N PRO A 87 -16.44 -2.47 -12.12
CA PRO A 87 -15.77 -3.01 -10.94
C PRO A 87 -16.42 -4.32 -10.48
N ASP A 88 -15.60 -5.34 -10.21
CA ASP A 88 -16.05 -6.61 -9.66
C ASP A 88 -15.90 -6.62 -8.13
N GLY A 89 -16.75 -5.82 -7.47
CA GLY A 89 -16.69 -5.50 -6.04
C GLY A 89 -16.13 -4.09 -5.79
N THR A 90 -16.40 -3.52 -4.61
CA THR A 90 -16.05 -2.11 -4.30
C THR A 90 -15.15 -1.92 -3.09
N GLU A 91 -14.93 -2.92 -2.24
CA GLU A 91 -14.16 -2.76 -0.99
C GLU A 91 -12.71 -2.32 -1.23
N VAL A 92 -12.01 -2.96 -2.18
CA VAL A 92 -10.64 -2.60 -2.55
C VAL A 92 -10.57 -1.19 -3.14
N GLN A 93 -11.56 -0.83 -3.95
CA GLN A 93 -11.64 0.49 -4.55
C GLN A 93 -11.92 1.56 -3.49
N GLN A 94 -12.72 1.25 -2.46
CA GLN A 94 -12.96 2.13 -1.32
C GLN A 94 -11.69 2.31 -0.48
N HIS A 95 -10.90 1.27 -0.22
CA HIS A 95 -9.64 1.40 0.51
C HIS A 95 -8.60 2.19 -0.28
N GLY A 96 -8.39 1.88 -1.57
CA GLY A 96 -7.48 2.65 -2.43
C GLY A 96 -7.89 4.12 -2.54
N THR A 97 -9.20 4.40 -2.63
CA THR A 97 -9.73 5.77 -2.66
C THR A 97 -9.57 6.47 -1.31
N ALA A 98 -9.84 5.79 -0.19
CA ALA A 98 -9.71 6.36 1.15
C ALA A 98 -8.26 6.72 1.48
N VAL A 99 -7.31 5.87 1.07
CA VAL A 99 -5.88 6.14 1.23
C VAL A 99 -5.43 7.31 0.33
N HIS A 100 -6.08 7.51 -0.82
CA HIS A 100 -5.80 8.60 -1.75
C HIS A 100 -6.47 9.96 -1.40
N GLN A 101 -7.69 9.96 -0.86
CA GLN A 101 -8.54 11.16 -0.73
C GLN A 101 -8.28 12.07 0.50
N LEU A 102 -7.21 11.88 1.27
CA LEU A 102 -6.89 12.76 2.41
C LEU A 102 -6.05 14.01 2.04
N HIS A 103 -6.19 14.53 0.81
CA HIS A 103 -5.46 15.73 0.34
C HIS A 103 -6.39 16.82 -0.25
N GLN A 104 -7.66 16.85 0.14
CA GLN A 104 -8.62 17.92 -0.18
C GLN A 104 -9.33 18.40 1.09
#